data_AF-A0A7C4VH28-F1
#
_entry.id   AF-A0A7C4VH28-F1
#
_cell.length_a   1.000
_cell.length_b   1.000
_cell.length_c   1.000
_cell.angle_alpha   90.00
_cell.angle_beta   90.00
_cell.angle_gamma   90.00
#
_symmetry.space_group_name_H-M   'P 1'
#
loop_
_entity.id
_entity.type
_entity.pdbx_description
1 polymer ?
#
loop_
_entity_poly.entity_id
_entity_poly.type
_entity_poly.pdbx_seq_one_letter_code
_entity_poly.pdbx_strand_id
1 'polypeptide(L)'
;MEYAVEGLERLGVIKWKEILFTKVWLHEYGYPVYTIARDDKRKIINDWLNKHNIKSVGRWGSWHYWNMDKVYEKVLENICNI
;
A
#
# COMPACT_ATOMS: atom_id res chain seq x y z
N MET A 1 -3.23 -13.67 16.31
CA MET A 1 -3.12 -14.84 15.42
C MET A 1 -4.23 -15.82 15.72
N GLU A 2 -4.38 -16.22 16.98
CA GLU A 2 -5.44 -17.12 17.45
C GLU A 2 -6.84 -16.71 16.97
N TYR A 3 -7.23 -15.44 17.17
CA TYR A 3 -8.52 -14.93 16.68
C TYR A 3 -8.75 -15.08 15.17
N ALA A 4 -7.71 -14.97 14.33
CA ALA A 4 -7.86 -15.10 12.88
C ALA A 4 -8.08 -16.56 12.47
N VAL A 5 -7.35 -17.49 13.09
CA VAL A 5 -7.49 -18.93 12.82
C VAL A 5 -8.83 -19.45 13.34
N GLU A 6 -9.20 -19.08 14.57
CA GLU A 6 -10.52 -19.39 15.13
C GLU A 6 -11.65 -18.82 14.27
N GLY A 7 -11.50 -17.59 13.78
CA GLY A 7 -12.46 -16.97 12.87
C GLY A 7 -12.62 -17.76 11.57
N LEU A 8 -11.52 -18.17 10.95
CA LEU A 8 -11.55 -18.98 9.72
C LEU A 8 -12.13 -20.38 9.94
N GLU A 9 -11.87 -21.00 11.09
CA GLU A 9 -12.48 -22.29 11.45
C GLU A 9 -13.99 -22.15 11.68
N ARG A 10 -14.42 -21.10 12.40
CA ARG A 10 -15.85 -20.80 12.59
C ARG A 10 -16.58 -20.51 11.28
N LEU A 11 -15.90 -19.92 10.30
CA LEU A 11 -16.43 -19.71 8.96
C LEU A 11 -16.40 -20.97 8.08
N GLY A 12 -15.82 -22.07 8.56
CA GLY A 12 -15.72 -23.34 7.82
C GLY A 12 -14.69 -23.30 6.68
N VAL A 13 -13.76 -22.34 6.68
CA VAL A 13 -12.73 -22.18 5.64
C VAL A 13 -11.56 -23.16 5.85
N ILE A 14 -11.24 -23.44 7.11
CA ILE A 14 -10.13 -24.32 7.52
C ILE A 14 -10.57 -25.21 8.67
N LYS A 15 -9.78 -26.25 8.95
CA LYS A 15 -9.85 -27.04 10.20
C LYS A 15 -8.55 -26.88 10.95
N TRP A 16 -8.61 -26.53 12.23
CA TRP A 16 -7.42 -26.26 13.05
C TRP A 16 -6.40 -27.41 12.99
N LYS A 17 -6.89 -28.65 13.05
CA LYS A 17 -6.06 -29.88 13.08
C LYS A 17 -5.26 -30.13 11.79
N GLU A 18 -5.60 -29.47 10.68
CA GLU A 18 -4.95 -29.64 9.38
C GLU A 18 -3.88 -28.56 9.12
N ILE A 19 -3.71 -27.61 10.04
CA ILE A 19 -2.74 -26.51 9.91
C ILE A 19 -1.35 -26.99 10.31
N LEU A 20 -0.42 -27.03 9.35
CA LEU A 20 0.97 -27.40 9.62
C LEU A 20 1.80 -26.21 10.13
N PHE A 21 1.56 -25.02 9.59
CA PHE A 21 2.32 -23.81 9.93
C PHE A 21 1.46 -22.56 9.85
N THR A 22 1.78 -21.58 10.68
CA THR A 22 1.25 -20.22 10.59
C THR A 22 2.40 -19.23 10.48
N LYS A 23 2.20 -18.16 9.71
CA LYS A 23 3.16 -17.06 9.58
C LYS A 23 2.41 -15.74 9.64
N VAL A 24 3.03 -14.75 10.27
CA VAL A 24 2.45 -13.42 10.45
C VAL A 24 3.51 -12.39 10.14
N TRP A 25 3.12 -11.37 9.39
CA TRP A 25 3.93 -10.19 9.12
C TRP A 25 3.12 -8.96 9.45
N LEU A 26 3.79 -7.96 10.02
CA LEU A 26 3.22 -6.64 10.21
C LEU A 26 3.90 -5.69 9.24
N HIS A 27 3.10 -5.02 8.43
CA HIS A 27 3.56 -3.95 7.56
C HIS A 27 3.12 -2.62 8.18
N GLU A 28 4.08 -1.83 8.67
CA GLU A 28 3.82 -0.51 9.28
C GLU A 28 3.01 0.38 8.32
N TYR A 29 3.35 0.35 7.03
CA TYR A 29 2.67 1.09 5.98
C TYR A 29 1.95 0.13 5.02
N GLY A 30 0.75 -0.34 5.40
CA GLY A 30 -0.05 -1.21 4.51
C GLY A 30 -0.78 -0.45 3.40
N TYR A 31 -1.39 0.69 3.75
CA TYR A 31 -2.32 1.38 2.86
C TYR A 31 -2.16 2.90 2.92
N PRO A 32 -2.02 3.59 1.77
CA PRO A 32 -2.21 5.03 1.71
C PRO A 32 -3.70 5.33 1.85
N VAL A 33 -4.10 5.74 3.05
CA VAL A 33 -5.51 6.05 3.33
C VAL A 33 -5.87 7.39 2.71
N TYR A 34 -6.99 7.40 1.98
CA TYR A 34 -7.53 8.59 1.35
C TYR A 34 -8.37 9.37 2.37
N THR A 35 -7.76 10.43 2.92
CA THR A 35 -8.46 11.40 3.77
C THR A 35 -9.04 12.54 2.93
N ILE A 36 -9.99 13.29 3.48
CA ILE A 36 -10.69 14.37 2.76
C ILE A 36 -9.69 15.39 2.17
N ALA A 37 -8.67 15.79 2.93
CA ALA A 37 -7.66 16.76 2.51
C ALA A 37 -6.43 16.14 1.83
N ARG A 38 -6.52 14.88 1.37
CA ARG A 38 -5.37 14.15 0.79
C ARG A 38 -4.75 14.91 -0.37
N ASP A 39 -5.57 15.36 -1.31
CA ASP A 39 -5.06 15.93 -2.57
C ASP A 39 -4.35 17.26 -2.35
N ASP A 40 -4.88 18.12 -1.49
CA ASP A 40 -4.23 19.38 -1.12
C ASP A 40 -2.86 19.13 -0.47
N LYS A 41 -2.81 18.22 0.51
CA LYS A 41 -1.55 17.86 1.20
C LYS A 41 -0.53 17.27 0.23
N ARG A 42 -0.96 16.34 -0.62
CA ARG A 42 -0.10 15.73 -1.64
C ARG A 42 0.45 16.78 -2.61
N LYS A 43 -0.39 17.70 -3.06
CA LYS A 43 0.04 18.77 -3.96
C LYS A 43 1.12 19.62 -3.32
N ILE A 44 0.90 20.08 -2.09
CA ILE A 44 1.88 20.91 -1.35
C ILE A 44 3.23 20.19 -1.21
N ILE A 45 3.20 18.91 -0.80
CA ILE A 45 4.41 18.11 -0.61
C ILE A 45 5.13 17.88 -1.96
N ASN A 46 4.40 17.47 -3.00
CA ASN A 46 4.99 17.18 -4.30
C ASN A 46 5.53 18.45 -4.98
N ASP A 47 4.85 19.59 -4.84
CA ASP A 47 5.34 20.87 -5.35
C ASP A 47 6.66 21.26 -4.67
N TRP A 48 6.76 21.06 -3.35
CA TRP A 48 8.01 21.32 -2.63
C TRP A 48 9.13 20.38 -3.09
N LEU A 49 8.86 19.07 -3.22
CA LEU A 49 9.86 18.09 -3.67
C LEU A 49 10.33 18.37 -5.11
N ASN A 50 9.40 18.68 -6.02
CA ASN A 50 9.71 19.01 -7.40
C ASN A 50 10.59 20.26 -7.51
N LYS A 51 10.37 21.29 -6.68
CA LYS A 51 11.25 22.48 -6.63
C LYS A 51 12.70 22.15 -6.25
N HIS A 52 12.91 21.04 -5.56
CA HIS A 52 14.23 20.54 -5.16
C HIS A 52 14.74 19.42 -6.08
N ASN A 53 14.12 19.23 -7.26
CA ASN A 53 14.44 18.16 -8.21
C ASN A 53 14.29 16.74 -7.63
N ILE A 54 13.43 16.56 -6.63
CA ILE A 54 13.12 15.26 -6.02
C ILE A 54 11.81 14.75 -6.60
N LYS A 55 11.85 13.57 -7.24
CA LYS A 55 10.66 12.88 -7.75
C LYS A 55 10.18 11.82 -6.76
N SER A 56 9.00 12.03 -6.19
CA SER A 56 8.38 11.06 -5.27
C SER A 56 7.37 10.19 -6.00
N VAL A 57 7.67 8.89 -6.09
CA VAL A 57 6.91 7.95 -6.92
C VAL A 57 6.49 6.69 -6.14
N GLY A 58 5.60 5.90 -6.74
CA GLY A 58 5.10 4.64 -6.17
C GLY A 58 3.93 4.79 -5.20
N ARG A 59 3.47 3.67 -4.63
CA ARG A 59 2.25 3.62 -3.79
C ARG A 59 2.28 4.60 -2.61
N TRP A 60 3.40 4.64 -1.89
CA TRP A 60 3.60 5.54 -0.75
C TRP A 60 4.23 6.87 -1.14
N GLY A 61 5.20 6.88 -2.05
CA GLY A 61 5.83 8.14 -2.49
C GLY A 61 4.85 9.07 -3.21
N SER A 62 3.98 8.52 -4.05
CA SER A 62 2.89 9.29 -4.66
C SER A 62 1.64 9.37 -3.78
N TRP A 63 1.59 8.66 -2.64
CA TRP A 63 0.43 8.53 -1.75
C TRP A 63 -0.88 8.21 -2.48
N HIS A 64 -0.81 7.27 -3.41
CA HIS A 64 -1.94 6.78 -4.17
C HIS A 64 -2.16 5.29 -3.88
N TYR A 65 -3.42 4.94 -3.66
CA TYR A 65 -3.86 3.56 -3.56
C TYR A 65 -3.79 2.92 -4.95
N TRP A 66 -2.63 2.37 -5.25
CA TRP A 66 -2.31 1.75 -6.52
C TRP A 66 -1.83 0.32 -6.33
N ASN A 67 -2.31 -0.55 -7.21
CA ASN A 67 -1.75 -1.88 -7.36
C ASN A 67 -0.43 -1.81 -8.14
N MET A 68 0.30 -2.93 -8.20
CA MET A 68 1.68 -2.97 -8.70
C MET A 68 1.82 -2.50 -10.15
N ASP A 69 0.89 -2.92 -11.02
CA ASP A 69 0.79 -2.49 -12.42
C ASP A 69 0.68 -0.97 -12.54
N LYS A 70 -0.20 -0.36 -11.74
CA LYS A 70 -0.41 1.09 -11.77
C LYS A 70 0.77 1.86 -11.20
N VAL A 71 1.43 1.31 -10.18
CA VAL A 71 2.71 1.84 -9.68
C VAL A 71 3.75 1.85 -10.79
N TYR A 72 3.91 0.72 -11.48
CA TYR A 72 4.90 0.58 -12.55
C TYR A 72 4.63 1.58 -13.69
N GLU A 73 3.40 1.63 -14.19
CA GLU A 73 2.95 2.59 -15.22
C GLU A 73 3.31 4.04 -14.81
N LYS A 74 2.89 4.46 -13.61
CA LYS A 74 3.07 5.85 -13.17
C LYS A 74 4.51 6.22 -12.85
N VAL A 75 5.32 5.26 -12.40
CA VAL A 75 6.76 5.49 -12.22
C VAL A 75 7.43 5.74 -13.57
N LEU A 76 7.10 4.95 -14.61
CA LEU A 76 7.67 5.14 -15.94
C LEU A 76 7.28 6.49 -16.55
N GLU A 77 6.00 6.88 -16.48
CA GLU A 77 5.54 8.19 -16.95
C GLU A 77 6.31 9.35 -16.25
N ASN A 78 6.54 9.24 -14.94
CA ASN A 78 7.16 10.32 -14.15
C ASN A 78 8.69 10.40 -14.25
N ILE A 79 9.37 9.31 -14.62
CA ILE A 79 10.84 9.26 -14.66
C ILE A 79 11.36 9.24 -16.10
N CYS A 80 10.70 8.51 -16.99
CA CYS A 80 11.22 8.25 -18.33
C CYS A 80 10.69 9.23 -19.39
N ASN A 81 9.73 10.11 -19.07
CA ASN A 81 9.05 10.99 -20.03
C ASN A 81 8.53 10.23 -21.26
N ILE A 82 7.99 9.03 -21.07
CA ILE A 82 7.32 8.23 -22.10
C ILE A 82 5.83 8.60 -22.11
#